data_AF-A0A6I7XUV0-F1
#
_entry.id   AF-A0A6I7XUV0-F1
#
_cell.length_a   1.000
_cell.length_b   1.000
_cell.length_c   1.000
_cell.angle_alpha   90.00
_cell.angle_beta   90.00
_cell.angle_gamma   90.00
#
_symmetry.space_group_name_H-M   'P 1'
#
loop_
_entity.id
_entity.type
_entity.pdbx_description
1 polymer ?
#
loop_
_entity_poly.entity_id
_entity_poly.type
_entity_poly.pdbx_seq_one_letter_code
_entity_poly.pdbx_strand_id
1 'polypeptide(L)'
;MIISNFGVSFCTVYKFYKTTHLHSEKEENNIKEKASKAAVEYFKKEKNWDVTVTKVEFSTDISRSWINVYGYVSGDEEKRMSARVEYRNDYEIGSTSY
;
A
#
# COMPACT_ATOMS: atom_id res chain seq x y z
N MET A 1 -36.29 19.45 -25.99
CA MET A 1 -35.16 19.46 -25.04
C MET A 1 -34.69 18.03 -24.86
N ILE A 2 -33.72 17.60 -25.67
CA ILE A 2 -33.04 16.30 -25.52
C ILE A 2 -31.60 16.69 -25.23
N ILE A 3 -31.19 16.62 -23.97
CA ILE A 3 -29.80 16.84 -23.61
C ILE A 3 -29.10 15.51 -23.78
N SER A 4 -28.29 15.43 -24.82
CA SER A 4 -27.37 14.36 -25.16
C SER A 4 -26.46 14.08 -23.96
N ASN A 5 -26.58 12.88 -23.37
CA ASN A 5 -25.68 12.44 -22.30
C ASN A 5 -24.38 11.97 -22.95
N PHE A 6 -23.29 12.69 -22.67
CA PHE A 6 -21.96 12.44 -23.20
C PHE A 6 -21.53 11.00 -22.92
N GLY A 7 -21.37 10.22 -23.98
CA GLY A 7 -20.56 9.00 -23.97
C GLY A 7 -19.11 9.39 -23.77
N VAL A 8 -18.69 9.61 -22.52
CA VAL A 8 -17.28 9.64 -22.16
C VAL A 8 -16.74 8.24 -22.37
N SER A 9 -16.16 8.05 -23.55
CA SER A 9 -15.48 6.85 -24.00
C SER A 9 -14.60 6.30 -22.87
N PHE A 10 -14.87 5.07 -22.45
CA PHE A 10 -14.14 4.35 -21.40
C PHE A 10 -12.61 4.34 -21.65
N CYS A 11 -12.19 4.47 -22.91
CA CYS A 11 -10.80 4.66 -23.31
C CYS A 11 -10.14 5.93 -22.72
N THR A 12 -10.88 7.02 -22.57
CA THR A 12 -10.33 8.30 -22.07
C THR A 12 -10.11 8.24 -20.55
N VAL A 13 -11.04 7.59 -19.82
CA VAL A 13 -10.92 7.33 -18.37
C VAL A 13 -9.76 6.38 -18.09
N TYR A 14 -9.61 5.30 -18.87
CA TYR A 14 -8.49 4.36 -18.73
C TYR A 14 -7.13 5.02 -18.99
N LYS A 15 -7.04 5.93 -19.98
CA LYS A 15 -5.83 6.71 -20.25
C LYS A 15 -5.50 7.68 -19.10
N PHE A 16 -6.50 8.28 -18.47
CA PHE A 16 -6.33 9.16 -17.30
C PHE A 16 -5.93 8.40 -16.03
N TYR A 17 -6.49 7.22 -15.78
CA TYR A 17 -6.08 6.36 -14.67
C TYR A 17 -4.59 5.97 -14.78
N LYS A 18 -4.17 5.60 -15.99
CA LYS A 18 -2.78 5.22 -16.31
C LYS A 18 -1.78 6.38 -16.21
N THR A 19 -2.22 7.64 -16.27
CA THR A 19 -1.32 8.81 -16.17
C THR A 19 -1.11 9.31 -14.75
N THR A 20 -1.95 8.89 -13.79
CA THR A 20 -1.86 9.29 -12.38
C THR A 20 -1.41 8.16 -11.46
N HIS A 21 -1.59 6.90 -11.87
CA HIS A 21 -1.20 5.72 -11.11
C HIS A 21 -0.07 5.00 -11.85
N LEU A 22 1.13 5.01 -11.26
CA LEU A 22 2.35 4.47 -11.85
C LEU A 22 2.25 2.94 -12.10
N HIS A 23 1.29 2.27 -11.46
CA HIS A 23 1.09 0.83 -11.45
C HIS A 23 -0.35 0.48 -11.88
N SER A 24 -0.54 -0.72 -12.42
CA SER A 24 -1.90 -1.26 -12.61
C SER A 24 -2.52 -1.68 -11.28
N GLU A 25 -3.85 -1.71 -11.15
CA GLU A 25 -4.53 -2.18 -9.93
C GLU A 25 -4.04 -3.55 -9.46
N LYS A 26 -3.80 -4.47 -10.39
CA LYS A 26 -3.26 -5.81 -10.10
C LYS A 26 -1.86 -5.74 -9.49
N GLU A 27 -1.02 -4.87 -10.03
CA GLU A 27 0.35 -4.67 -9.56
C GLU A 27 0.36 -3.98 -8.20
N GLU A 28 -0.49 -2.97 -7.99
CA GLU A 28 -0.66 -2.33 -6.69
C GLU A 28 -1.07 -3.32 -5.60
N ASN A 29 -2.05 -4.19 -5.89
CA ASN A 29 -2.50 -5.20 -4.94
C ASN A 29 -1.40 -6.21 -4.60
N ASN A 30 -0.61 -6.64 -5.60
CA ASN A 30 0.53 -7.53 -5.39
C ASN A 30 1.61 -6.87 -4.51
N ILE A 31 1.94 -5.59 -4.78
CA ILE A 31 2.88 -4.82 -3.97
C ILE A 31 2.38 -4.70 -2.52
N LYS A 32 1.09 -4.38 -2.32
CA LYS A 32 0.46 -4.28 -0.99
C LYS A 32 0.52 -5.60 -0.23
N GLU A 33 0.23 -6.72 -0.88
CA GLU A 33 0.27 -8.04 -0.26
C GLU A 33 1.69 -8.42 0.19
N LYS A 34 2.68 -8.26 -0.68
CA LYS A 34 4.08 -8.57 -0.37
C LYS A 34 4.64 -7.67 0.73
N ALA A 35 4.34 -6.38 0.69
CA ALA A 35 4.76 -5.45 1.74
C ALA A 35 4.12 -5.78 3.10
N SER A 36 2.85 -6.19 3.10
CA SER A 36 2.18 -6.64 4.32
C SER A 36 2.88 -7.86 4.92
N LYS A 37 3.21 -8.86 4.09
CA LYS A 37 3.95 -10.06 4.51
C LYS A 37 5.32 -9.71 5.10
N ALA A 38 6.10 -8.88 4.39
CA ALA A 38 7.41 -8.44 4.86
C ALA A 38 7.33 -7.72 6.21
N ALA A 39 6.34 -6.83 6.41
CA ALA A 39 6.14 -6.16 7.68
C ALA A 39 5.77 -7.14 8.80
N VAL A 40 4.81 -8.04 8.56
CA VAL A 40 4.39 -9.07 9.55
C VAL A 40 5.58 -9.93 9.97
N GLU A 41 6.35 -10.43 9.00
CA GLU A 41 7.54 -11.26 9.26
C GLU A 41 8.60 -10.50 10.07
N TYR A 42 8.86 -9.23 9.74
CA TYR A 42 9.78 -8.38 10.50
C TYR A 42 9.34 -8.23 11.96
N PHE A 43 8.08 -7.85 12.22
CA PHE A 43 7.61 -7.68 13.60
C PHE A 43 7.56 -9.00 14.38
N LYS A 44 7.25 -10.10 13.71
CA LYS A 44 7.31 -11.43 14.34
C LYS A 44 8.74 -11.79 14.73
N LYS A 45 9.72 -11.58 13.84
CA LYS A 45 11.12 -11.94 14.07
C LYS A 45 11.83 -11.02 15.06
N GLU A 46 11.73 -9.72 14.86
CA GLU A 46 12.53 -8.72 15.58
C GLU A 46 11.89 -8.26 16.90
N LYS A 47 10.57 -8.43 17.05
CA LYS A 47 9.82 -7.99 18.23
C LYS A 47 9.01 -9.10 18.91
N ASN A 48 8.91 -10.28 18.30
CA ASN A 48 8.01 -11.35 18.74
C ASN A 48 6.55 -10.89 18.84
N TRP A 49 6.12 -10.00 17.93
CA TRP A 49 4.74 -9.53 17.86
C TRP A 49 4.01 -10.21 16.71
N ASP A 50 2.86 -10.78 17.02
CA ASP A 50 1.85 -11.07 16.01
C ASP A 50 1.10 -9.77 15.72
N VAL A 51 0.95 -9.40 14.44
CA VAL A 51 0.41 -8.09 14.06
C VAL A 51 -0.75 -8.24 13.09
N THR A 52 -1.80 -7.45 13.30
CA THR A 52 -2.93 -7.34 12.38
C THR A 52 -2.73 -6.10 11.50
N VAL A 53 -2.58 -6.29 10.20
CA VAL A 53 -2.48 -5.19 9.23
C VAL A 53 -3.85 -4.58 8.97
N THR A 54 -3.98 -3.26 9.13
CA THR A 54 -5.25 -2.53 8.97
C THR A 54 -5.25 -1.62 7.75
N LYS A 55 -4.08 -1.16 7.30
CA LYS A 55 -3.96 -0.25 6.16
C LYS A 55 -2.63 -0.44 5.44
N VAL A 56 -2.66 -0.37 4.12
CA VAL A 56 -1.47 -0.40 3.27
C VAL A 56 -1.62 0.64 2.16
N GLU A 57 -0.72 1.62 2.11
CA GLU A 57 -0.81 2.73 1.16
C GLU A 57 0.54 3.14 0.60
N PHE A 58 0.57 3.47 -0.69
CA PHE A 58 1.75 4.02 -1.33
C PHE A 58 2.13 5.36 -0.73
N SER A 59 3.43 5.66 -0.71
CA SER A 59 3.91 7.00 -0.44
C SER A 59 3.22 8.00 -1.36
N THR A 60 2.79 9.14 -0.81
CA THR A 60 2.30 10.27 -1.62
C THR A 60 3.43 10.91 -2.45
N ASP A 61 4.68 10.72 -2.01
CA ASP A 61 5.84 11.08 -2.82
C ASP A 61 6.13 9.95 -3.81
N ILE A 62 5.70 10.16 -5.05
CA ILE A 62 5.89 9.23 -6.18
C ILE A 62 7.36 9.01 -6.56
N SER A 63 8.28 9.88 -6.15
CA SER A 63 9.72 9.67 -6.34
C SER A 63 10.27 8.62 -5.37
N ARG A 64 9.54 8.38 -4.27
CA ARG A 64 9.91 7.50 -3.17
C ARG A 64 9.24 6.15 -3.37
N SER A 65 10.06 5.12 -3.53
CA SER A 65 9.63 3.77 -3.90
C SER A 65 9.29 2.89 -2.69
N TRP A 66 8.55 3.46 -1.73
CA TRP A 66 8.09 2.74 -0.55
C TRP A 66 6.58 2.77 -0.38
N ILE A 67 6.12 1.81 0.41
CA ILE A 67 4.73 1.64 0.81
C ILE A 67 4.67 1.59 2.34
N ASN A 68 3.68 2.26 2.92
CA ASN A 68 3.46 2.27 4.35
C ASN A 68 2.47 1.17 4.72
N VAL A 69 2.86 0.34 5.68
CA VAL A 69 2.01 -0.69 6.30
C VAL A 69 1.69 -0.23 7.72
N TYR A 70 0.42 -0.27 8.09
CA TYR A 70 -0.06 0.08 9.42
C TYR A 70 -0.82 -1.08 10.04
N GLY A 71 -0.75 -1.20 11.35
CA GLY A 71 -1.43 -2.24 12.09
C GLY A 71 -1.37 -2.03 13.59
N TYR A 72 -1.68 -3.09 14.32
CA TYR A 72 -1.55 -3.18 15.76
C TYR A 72 -1.10 -4.60 16.16
N VAL A 73 -0.61 -4.76 17.39
CA VAL A 73 -0.25 -6.08 17.92
C VAL A 73 -1.52 -6.88 18.22
N SER A 74 -1.66 -8.07 17.65
CA SER A 74 -2.85 -8.91 17.84
C SER A 74 -3.11 -9.17 19.33
N GLY A 75 -4.32 -8.83 19.79
CA GLY A 75 -4.69 -8.88 21.21
C GLY A 75 -4.52 -7.57 21.97
N ASP A 76 -3.92 -6.54 21.35
CA ASP A 76 -3.74 -5.19 21.90
C ASP A 76 -3.84 -4.13 20.79
N GLU A 77 -5.06 -3.65 20.53
CA GLU A 77 -5.34 -2.65 19.49
C GLU A 77 -4.78 -1.25 19.80
N GLU A 78 -4.47 -0.96 21.07
CA GLU A 78 -3.86 0.31 21.48
C GLU A 78 -2.38 0.37 21.08
N LYS A 79 -1.73 -0.81 21.03
CA LYS A 79 -0.34 -0.95 20.59
C LYS A 79 -0.24 -0.94 19.07
N ARG A 80 -0.37 0.26 18.50
CA ARG A 80 -0.27 0.53 17.06
C ARG A 80 1.16 0.50 16.57
N MET A 81 1.33 0.10 15.30
CA MET A 81 2.62 0.13 14.62
C MET A 81 2.48 0.61 13.18
N SER A 82 3.61 1.06 12.64
CA SER A 82 3.78 1.25 11.20
C SER A 82 5.15 0.80 10.73
N ALA A 83 5.24 0.42 9.45
CA ALA A 83 6.47 0.13 8.76
C ALA A 83 6.48 0.78 7.37
N ARG A 84 7.60 1.40 7.04
CA ARG A 84 7.94 1.82 5.68
C ARG A 84 8.68 0.66 5.00
N VAL A 85 8.11 0.17 3.91
CA VAL A 85 8.62 -0.98 3.16
C VAL A 85 9.07 -0.54 1.77
N GLU A 86 10.33 -0.77 1.42
CA GLU A 86 10.92 -0.39 0.13
C GLU A 86 10.57 -1.44 -0.95
N TYR A 87 9.42 -1.30 -1.61
CA TYR A 87 8.92 -2.32 -2.54
C TYR A 87 9.75 -2.49 -3.82
N ARG A 88 10.67 -1.55 -4.12
CA ARG A 88 11.66 -1.70 -5.20
C ARG A 88 13.02 -2.23 -4.74
N ASN A 89 13.21 -2.37 -3.43
CA ASN A 89 14.43 -2.89 -2.82
C ASN A 89 14.10 -4.15 -2.01
N ASP A 90 13.56 -5.15 -2.72
CA ASP A 90 13.18 -6.47 -2.19
C ASP A 90 12.34 -6.43 -0.90
N TYR A 91 11.47 -5.43 -0.77
CA TYR A 91 10.62 -5.24 0.41
C TYR A 91 11.40 -5.06 1.72
N GLU A 92 12.60 -4.49 1.65
CA GLU A 92 13.38 -4.14 2.84
C GLU A 92 12.61 -3.17 3.75
N ILE A 93 12.71 -3.39 5.06
CA ILE A 93 12.11 -2.52 6.07
C ILE A 93 13.02 -1.33 6.30
N GLY A 94 12.63 -0.16 5.79
CA GLY A 94 13.43 1.06 5.91
C GLY A 94 13.29 1.74 7.28
N SER A 95 12.07 1.78 7.84
CA SER A 95 11.82 2.37 9.17
C SER A 95 10.53 1.84 9.78
N THR A 96 10.47 1.83 11.11
CA THR A 96 9.29 1.44 11.88
C THR A 96 8.94 2.44 12.96
N SER A 97 7.67 2.51 13.35
CA SER A 97 7.17 3.29 14.49
C SER A 97 6.22 2.42 15.31
N TYR A 98 6.25 2.56 16.64
CA TYR A 98 5.37 1.86 17.61
C TYR A 98 5.53 2.45 19.00
#